data_AF-A0A3N4GT91-F1
#
_entry.id   AF-A0A3N4GT91-F1
#
_cell.length_a   1.000
_cell.length_b   1.000
_cell.length_c   1.000
_cell.angle_alpha   90.00
_cell.angle_beta   90.00
_cell.angle_gamma   90.00
#
_symmetry.space_group_name_H-M   'P 1'
#
loop_
_entity.id
_entity.type
_entity.pdbx_description
1 polymer ?
#
loop_
_entity_poly.entity_id
_entity_poly.type
_entity_poly.pdbx_seq_one_letter_code
_entity_poly.pdbx_strand_id
1 'polypeptide(L)'
;MPVTFTRFAETIHCKEDKRVVSVTVKLLLGDCTGTVYFTDIQAQEGDRLTGYTINTETMLQKFREGGVIVPARFYNGVVRSGETVILFNLGSTSTGLDCHIYPIQNMAAGSIQLSQGAGAHRVKFKEVASPGDTFSLLASTRQCLKNGNPTDKEGFFQYTASGDSKHVVKLEDRKSARLLFEFQEMQEGSERP
;
A
#
# COMPACT_ATOMS: atom_id res chain seq x y z
N MET A 1 18.75 -11.59 -26.51
CA MET A 1 19.41 -12.34 -25.42
C MET A 1 18.48 -12.31 -24.21
N PRO A 2 18.29 -13.41 -23.47
CA PRO A 2 17.46 -13.38 -22.26
C PRO A 2 18.09 -12.43 -21.24
N VAL A 3 17.30 -11.51 -20.70
CA VAL A 3 17.72 -10.64 -19.59
C VAL A 3 17.63 -11.47 -18.32
N THR A 4 18.78 -11.85 -17.75
CA THR A 4 18.81 -12.56 -16.48
C THR A 4 18.53 -11.58 -15.34
N PHE A 5 17.40 -11.76 -14.66
CA PHE A 5 17.08 -10.98 -13.46
C PHE A 5 17.54 -11.71 -12.20
N THR A 6 18.45 -11.09 -11.46
CA THR A 6 18.93 -11.62 -10.17
C THR A 6 18.38 -10.75 -9.04
N ARG A 7 17.60 -11.35 -8.14
CA ARG A 7 17.08 -10.68 -6.94
C ARG A 7 17.98 -10.95 -5.75
N PHE A 8 18.30 -9.89 -5.03
CA PHE A 8 18.88 -9.95 -3.69
C PHE A 8 17.86 -9.43 -2.69
N ALA A 9 17.69 -10.13 -1.58
CA ALA A 9 16.77 -9.76 -0.52
C ALA A 9 17.46 -10.01 0.83
N GLU A 10 17.52 -8.97 1.66
CA GLU A 10 18.13 -9.03 2.99
C GLU A 10 17.34 -8.21 4.00
N THR A 11 17.40 -8.63 5.26
CA THR A 11 16.75 -7.95 6.37
C THR A 11 17.77 -7.11 7.13
N ILE A 12 17.51 -5.80 7.25
CA ILE A 12 18.33 -4.91 8.08
C ILE A 12 17.92 -5.09 9.54
N HIS A 13 18.69 -5.87 10.28
CA HIS A 13 18.49 -6.03 11.71
C HIS A 13 18.93 -4.78 12.47
N CYS A 14 18.00 -4.16 13.20
CA CYS A 14 18.30 -3.07 14.11
C CYS A 14 18.60 -3.62 15.51
N LYS A 15 19.60 -3.06 16.19
CA LYS A 15 19.86 -3.36 17.60
C LYS A 15 18.85 -2.59 18.47
N GLU A 16 18.06 -3.29 19.29
CA GLU A 16 17.06 -2.72 20.21
C GLU A 16 15.91 -1.97 19.48
N ASP A 17 15.23 -1.03 20.18
CA ASP A 17 14.18 -0.14 19.63
C ASP A 17 14.74 0.99 18.74
N LYS A 18 15.81 0.72 17.97
CA LYS A 18 16.40 1.67 17.03
C LYS A 18 15.76 1.54 15.66
N ARG A 19 15.70 2.65 14.91
CA ARG A 19 15.15 2.72 13.55
C ARG A 19 16.23 2.96 12.51
N VAL A 20 16.04 2.44 11.30
CA VAL A 20 16.84 2.81 10.12
C VAL A 20 16.47 4.25 9.73
N VAL A 21 17.44 5.15 9.74
CA VAL A 21 17.24 6.56 9.37
C VAL A 21 17.57 6.80 7.89
N SER A 22 18.54 6.07 7.35
CA SER A 22 18.94 6.13 5.95
C SER A 22 19.54 4.80 5.49
N VAL A 23 19.43 4.55 4.18
CA VAL A 23 20.06 3.41 3.51
C VAL A 23 20.84 3.95 2.33
N THR A 24 22.12 3.61 2.24
CA THR A 24 22.96 3.91 1.08
C THR A 24 23.28 2.61 0.37
N VAL A 25 22.79 2.46 -0.86
CA VAL A 25 23.09 1.31 -1.71
C VAL A 25 24.28 1.65 -2.61
N LYS A 26 25.34 0.85 -2.56
CA LYS A 26 26.50 0.97 -3.45
C LYS A 26 26.60 -0.27 -4.32
N LEU A 27 26.51 -0.07 -5.64
CA LEU A 27 26.71 -1.13 -6.61
C LEU A 27 28.21 -1.22 -6.94
N LEU A 28 28.78 -2.40 -6.81
CA LEU A 28 30.16 -2.68 -7.17
C LEU A 28 30.16 -3.71 -8.30
N LEU A 29 30.71 -3.32 -9.44
CA LEU A 29 30.82 -4.17 -10.62
C LEU A 29 32.29 -4.51 -10.85
N GLY A 30 32.58 -5.78 -11.07
CA GLY A 30 33.92 -6.27 -11.41
C GLY A 30 33.82 -7.32 -12.52
N ASP A 31 34.79 -7.28 -13.44
CA ASP A 31 34.93 -8.25 -14.54
C ASP A 31 33.65 -8.52 -15.36
N CYS A 32 33.00 -7.44 -15.83
CA CYS A 32 31.77 -7.53 -16.62
C CYS A 32 31.84 -6.68 -17.89
N THR A 33 31.26 -7.17 -19.00
CA THR A 33 31.07 -6.43 -20.25
C THR A 33 29.57 -6.35 -20.57
N GLY A 34 29.06 -5.14 -20.83
CA GLY A 34 27.66 -4.91 -21.19
C GLY A 34 27.01 -3.76 -20.43
N THR A 35 25.68 -3.72 -20.44
CA THR A 35 24.87 -2.71 -19.72
C THR A 35 24.17 -3.36 -18.55
N VAL A 36 24.35 -2.79 -17.35
CA VAL A 36 23.66 -3.22 -16.13
C VAL A 36 22.49 -2.27 -15.86
N TYR A 37 21.29 -2.81 -15.79
CA TYR A 37 20.11 -2.09 -15.33
C TYR A 37 19.85 -2.43 -13.87
N PHE A 38 19.54 -1.40 -13.09
CA PHE A 38 19.14 -1.56 -11.71
C PHE A 38 17.79 -0.86 -11.50
N THR A 39 16.83 -1.62 -11.01
CA THR A 39 15.44 -1.18 -10.85
C THR A 39 14.89 -1.68 -9.51
N ASP A 40 13.87 -1.00 -9.01
CA ASP A 40 13.02 -1.48 -7.92
C ASP A 40 13.72 -1.77 -6.58
N ILE A 41 14.46 -0.79 -6.03
CA ILE A 41 14.78 -0.83 -4.58
C ILE A 41 13.48 -0.69 -3.80
N GLN A 42 13.15 -1.71 -3.02
CA GLN A 42 12.04 -1.66 -2.08
C GLN A 42 12.58 -1.82 -0.66
N ALA A 43 12.28 -0.83 0.18
CA ALA A 43 12.45 -0.94 1.63
C ALA A 43 11.08 -1.18 2.26
N GLN A 44 10.99 -2.17 3.14
CA GLN A 44 9.74 -2.54 3.81
C GLN A 44 10.00 -2.85 5.29
N GLU A 45 9.09 -2.42 6.15
CA GLU A 45 9.04 -2.88 7.55
C GLU A 45 8.59 -4.34 7.60
N GLY A 46 9.24 -5.14 8.45
CA GLY A 46 8.91 -6.55 8.68
C GLY A 46 10.14 -7.47 8.73
N ASP A 47 9.93 -8.69 9.19
CA ASP A 47 10.95 -9.77 9.22
C ASP A 47 11.06 -10.52 7.89
N ARG A 48 10.12 -10.28 6.96
CA ARG A 48 10.03 -10.91 5.65
C ARG A 48 9.76 -9.88 4.57
N LEU A 49 10.41 -10.07 3.43
CA LEU A 49 10.11 -9.32 2.23
C LEU A 49 8.74 -9.77 1.69
N THR A 50 7.68 -9.05 2.04
CA THR A 50 6.35 -9.30 1.47
C THR A 50 6.24 -8.57 0.14
N GLY A 51 6.82 -9.16 -0.90
CA GLY A 51 6.78 -8.63 -2.26
C GLY A 51 6.92 -9.77 -3.25
N TYR A 52 5.94 -9.86 -4.16
CA TYR A 52 6.02 -10.70 -5.36
C TYR A 52 7.39 -10.53 -6.01
N THR A 53 7.98 -11.63 -6.54
CA THR A 53 8.99 -11.47 -7.59
C THR A 53 8.34 -10.60 -8.66
N ILE A 54 8.90 -9.41 -8.89
CA ILE A 54 8.38 -8.52 -9.93
C ILE A 54 8.54 -9.32 -11.22
N ASN A 55 7.43 -9.76 -11.81
CA ASN A 55 7.47 -10.31 -13.14
C ASN A 55 7.91 -9.17 -14.06
N THR A 56 9.16 -9.19 -14.49
CA THR A 56 9.74 -8.18 -15.37
C THR A 56 9.38 -8.42 -16.82
N GLU A 57 8.84 -9.59 -17.15
CA GLU A 57 8.35 -9.94 -18.48
C GLU A 57 6.98 -9.32 -18.75
N THR A 58 6.14 -9.21 -17.72
CA THR A 58 4.73 -8.81 -17.87
C THR A 58 4.35 -7.74 -16.85
N MET A 59 4.06 -6.52 -17.30
CA MET A 59 3.59 -5.45 -16.42
C MET A 59 2.07 -5.46 -16.34
N LEU A 60 1.50 -5.41 -15.12
CA LEU A 60 0.05 -5.26 -14.94
C LEU A 60 -0.48 -4.07 -15.76
N GLN A 61 -1.62 -4.28 -16.39
CA GLN A 61 -2.29 -3.25 -17.16
C GLN A 61 -3.51 -2.76 -16.41
N LYS A 62 -3.92 -1.51 -16.64
CA LYS A 62 -5.23 -1.05 -16.16
C LYS A 62 -6.32 -1.88 -16.81
N PHE A 63 -7.34 -2.25 -16.04
CA PHE A 63 -8.45 -3.05 -16.53
C PHE A 63 -9.17 -2.35 -17.68
N ARG A 64 -9.51 -3.11 -18.72
CA ARG A 64 -10.16 -2.60 -19.93
C ARG A 64 -11.44 -3.36 -20.24
N GLU A 65 -12.48 -2.62 -20.57
CA GLU A 65 -13.72 -3.15 -21.14
C GLU A 65 -13.88 -2.57 -22.55
N GLY A 66 -14.06 -3.44 -23.55
CA GLY A 66 -14.13 -2.99 -24.95
C GLY A 66 -12.90 -2.23 -25.44
N GLY A 67 -11.72 -2.50 -24.86
CA GLY A 67 -10.46 -1.81 -25.18
C GLY A 67 -10.24 -0.47 -24.46
N VAL A 68 -11.24 0.04 -23.74
CA VAL A 68 -11.16 1.31 -23.00
C VAL A 68 -10.81 1.04 -21.54
N ILE A 69 -9.90 1.84 -20.98
CA ILE A 69 -9.52 1.74 -19.57
C ILE A 69 -10.71 2.16 -18.70
N VAL A 70 -11.10 1.31 -17.75
CA VAL A 70 -12.17 1.65 -16.81
C VAL A 70 -11.73 2.76 -15.86
N PRO A 71 -12.64 3.67 -15.45
CA PRO A 71 -12.35 4.66 -14.43
C PRO A 71 -11.89 4.02 -13.11
N ALA A 72 -11.16 4.78 -12.29
CA ALA A 72 -10.88 4.37 -10.93
C ALA A 72 -12.19 4.15 -10.15
N ARG A 73 -12.23 3.08 -9.35
CA ARG A 73 -13.36 2.83 -8.45
C ARG A 73 -13.15 3.61 -7.16
N PHE A 74 -14.27 4.04 -6.60
CA PHE A 74 -14.30 4.62 -5.28
C PHE A 74 -15.46 4.07 -4.45
N TYR A 75 -15.22 3.95 -3.15
CA TYR A 75 -16.22 3.58 -2.17
C TYR A 75 -16.11 4.54 -0.99
N ASN A 76 -17.23 5.11 -0.57
CA ASN A 76 -17.27 6.03 0.55
C ASN A 76 -18.31 5.59 1.57
N GLY A 77 -18.08 5.95 2.83
CA GLY A 77 -18.98 5.58 3.92
C GLY A 77 -18.59 6.24 5.22
N VAL A 78 -19.37 5.96 6.26
CA VAL A 78 -19.07 6.38 7.63
C VAL A 78 -18.92 5.12 8.48
N VAL A 79 -17.78 4.99 9.16
CA VAL A 79 -17.54 3.91 10.11
C VAL A 79 -17.64 4.47 11.53
N ARG A 80 -18.28 3.71 12.42
CA ARG A 80 -18.42 4.02 13.85
C ARG A 80 -17.73 2.93 14.67
N SER A 81 -16.77 3.30 15.51
CA SER A 81 -15.91 2.42 16.33
C SER A 81 -15.07 1.43 15.54
N GLY A 82 -15.66 0.60 14.68
CA GLY A 82 -14.94 -0.29 13.78
C GLY A 82 -15.91 -1.17 13.00
N GLU A 83 -15.59 -1.42 11.74
CA GLU A 83 -16.44 -2.18 10.81
C GLU A 83 -15.59 -2.92 9.78
N THR A 84 -16.16 -3.96 9.17
CA THR A 84 -15.57 -4.58 7.97
C THR A 84 -16.23 -4.01 6.72
N VAL A 85 -15.46 -3.28 5.93
CA VAL A 85 -15.87 -2.74 4.64
C VAL A 85 -15.54 -3.74 3.54
N ILE A 86 -16.49 -4.03 2.66
CA ILE A 86 -16.29 -4.91 1.50
C ILE A 86 -16.18 -4.04 0.25
N LEU A 87 -15.06 -4.16 -0.45
CA LEU A 87 -14.79 -3.46 -1.71
C LEU A 87 -14.81 -4.47 -2.84
N PHE A 88 -15.59 -4.21 -3.88
CA PHE A 88 -15.58 -5.05 -5.08
C PHE A 88 -14.57 -4.52 -6.09
N ASN A 89 -13.52 -5.31 -6.33
CA ASN A 89 -12.56 -5.12 -7.40
C ASN A 89 -12.88 -6.12 -8.51
N LEU A 90 -13.48 -5.63 -9.59
CA LEU A 90 -13.87 -6.41 -10.76
C LEU A 90 -12.72 -6.61 -11.76
N GLY A 91 -11.56 -5.97 -11.51
CA GLY A 91 -10.34 -6.28 -12.22
C GLY A 91 -9.90 -7.74 -12.01
N SER A 92 -9.13 -8.28 -12.94
CA SER A 92 -8.71 -9.69 -12.89
C SER A 92 -7.60 -9.97 -11.87
N THR A 93 -7.06 -8.93 -11.22
CA THR A 93 -5.99 -9.07 -10.22
C THR A 93 -6.07 -8.01 -9.12
N SER A 94 -5.25 -8.18 -8.09
CA SER A 94 -5.14 -7.25 -6.97
C SER A 94 -4.49 -5.92 -7.37
N THR A 95 -4.86 -4.84 -6.70
CA THR A 95 -4.32 -3.50 -6.96
C THR A 95 -4.12 -2.72 -5.66
N GLY A 96 -3.29 -1.67 -5.69
CA GLY A 96 -3.07 -0.80 -4.54
C GLY A 96 -4.36 -0.06 -4.15
N LEU A 97 -4.56 0.14 -2.84
CA LEU A 97 -5.73 0.83 -2.31
C LEU A 97 -5.33 2.14 -1.64
N ASP A 98 -5.81 3.25 -2.19
CA ASP A 98 -5.68 4.56 -1.56
C ASP A 98 -6.83 4.76 -0.58
N CYS A 99 -6.48 5.09 0.66
CA CYS A 99 -7.44 5.22 1.76
C CYS A 99 -7.41 6.65 2.29
N HIS A 100 -8.54 7.32 2.29
CA HIS A 100 -8.73 8.64 2.87
C HIS A 100 -9.69 8.56 4.06
N ILE A 101 -9.28 9.13 5.19
CA ILE A 101 -10.01 9.09 6.46
C ILE A 101 -10.23 10.52 6.94
N TYR A 102 -11.47 10.84 7.26
CA TYR A 102 -11.92 12.14 7.74
C TYR A 102 -12.57 11.97 9.12
N PRO A 103 -11.79 12.16 10.21
CA PRO A 103 -12.29 12.13 11.57
C PRO A 103 -13.45 13.11 11.79
N ILE A 104 -14.51 12.66 12.46
CA ILE A 104 -15.65 13.51 12.85
C ILE A 104 -15.48 14.01 14.30
N GLN A 105 -14.66 13.31 15.09
CA GLN A 105 -14.46 13.55 16.52
C GLN A 105 -12.97 13.42 16.86
N ASN A 106 -12.57 14.02 17.97
CA ASN A 106 -11.22 13.83 18.52
C ASN A 106 -10.97 12.36 18.84
N MET A 107 -9.82 11.84 18.43
CA MET A 107 -9.34 10.49 18.74
C MET A 107 -7.86 10.49 19.12
N ALA A 108 -7.48 9.59 20.01
CA ALA A 108 -6.12 9.42 20.48
C ALA A 108 -5.17 8.95 19.37
N ALA A 109 -3.87 9.20 19.56
CA ALA A 109 -2.81 8.65 18.72
C ALA A 109 -2.92 7.13 18.63
N GLY A 110 -2.74 6.55 17.43
CA GLY A 110 -2.81 5.10 17.25
C GLY A 110 -4.22 4.50 17.13
N SER A 111 -5.27 5.34 17.20
CA SER A 111 -6.67 4.89 17.17
C SER A 111 -7.18 4.49 15.79
N ILE A 112 -6.67 5.13 14.73
CA ILE A 112 -7.09 4.86 13.35
C ILE A 112 -6.24 3.72 12.79
N GLN A 113 -6.90 2.60 12.47
CA GLN A 113 -6.27 1.41 11.93
C GLN A 113 -7.06 0.85 10.75
N LEU A 114 -6.33 0.31 9.77
CA LEU A 114 -6.88 -0.44 8.64
C LEU A 114 -6.17 -1.79 8.58
N SER A 115 -6.85 -2.81 8.09
CA SER A 115 -6.26 -4.11 7.82
C SER A 115 -7.09 -4.89 6.81
N GLN A 116 -6.52 -5.94 6.24
CA GLN A 116 -7.26 -6.93 5.47
C GLN A 116 -8.13 -7.80 6.37
N GLY A 117 -8.96 -8.65 5.75
CA GLY A 117 -9.70 -9.70 6.42
C GLY A 117 -8.83 -10.47 7.44
N ALA A 118 -9.43 -10.80 8.59
CA ALA A 118 -8.76 -11.41 9.74
C ALA A 118 -7.60 -10.59 10.36
N GLY A 119 -7.46 -9.31 10.02
CA GLY A 119 -6.48 -8.41 10.65
C GLY A 119 -5.08 -8.45 10.03
N ALA A 120 -4.90 -9.09 8.87
CA ALA A 120 -3.64 -9.16 8.16
C ALA A 120 -3.24 -7.81 7.53
N HIS A 121 -1.95 -7.62 7.25
CA HIS A 121 -1.40 -6.40 6.62
C HIS A 121 -1.91 -5.10 7.28
N ARG A 122 -1.94 -5.10 8.61
CA ARG A 122 -2.46 -3.99 9.41
C ARG A 122 -1.59 -2.75 9.27
N VAL A 123 -2.24 -1.60 9.34
CA VAL A 123 -1.63 -0.28 9.46
C VAL A 123 -2.27 0.50 10.59
N LYS A 124 -1.46 1.31 11.26
CA LYS A 124 -1.87 2.22 12.34
C LYS A 124 -1.26 3.59 12.12
N PHE A 125 -2.10 4.63 12.12
CA PHE A 125 -1.62 6.01 12.13
C PHE A 125 -1.17 6.40 13.54
N LYS A 126 0.03 6.99 13.68
CA LYS A 126 0.58 7.31 15.01
C LYS A 126 0.12 8.66 15.56
N GLU A 127 -0.45 9.50 14.71
CA GLU A 127 -0.92 10.84 15.08
C GLU A 127 -2.29 10.84 15.77
N VAL A 128 -2.52 11.85 16.62
CA VAL A 128 -3.86 12.20 17.12
C VAL A 128 -4.72 12.73 15.98
N ALA A 129 -6.03 12.53 16.07
CA ALA A 129 -6.99 12.99 15.08
C ALA A 129 -7.97 14.00 15.68
N SER A 130 -8.28 15.05 14.93
CA SER A 130 -9.28 16.08 15.27
C SER A 130 -10.29 16.25 14.13
N PRO A 131 -11.51 16.76 14.40
CA PRO A 131 -12.44 17.16 13.35
C PRO A 131 -11.78 18.12 12.36
N GLY A 132 -11.93 17.84 11.07
CA GLY A 132 -11.32 18.63 9.99
C GLY A 132 -9.95 18.14 9.54
N ASP A 133 -9.31 17.23 10.28
CA ASP A 133 -8.10 16.55 9.78
C ASP A 133 -8.44 15.66 8.57
N THR A 134 -7.46 15.50 7.69
CA THR A 134 -7.48 14.52 6.60
C THR A 134 -6.30 13.57 6.76
N PHE A 135 -6.57 12.28 6.88
CA PHE A 135 -5.55 11.25 6.86
C PHE A 135 -5.60 10.52 5.53
N SER A 136 -4.46 10.34 4.87
CA SER A 136 -4.37 9.62 3.59
C SER A 136 -3.28 8.56 3.66
N LEU A 137 -3.62 7.34 3.27
CA LEU A 137 -2.68 6.25 3.04
C LEU A 137 -2.75 5.87 1.57
N LEU A 138 -1.81 6.38 0.79
CA LEU A 138 -1.78 6.25 -0.67
C LEU A 138 -0.84 5.11 -1.04
N ALA A 139 -1.41 3.95 -1.38
CA ALA A 139 -0.64 2.82 -1.89
C ALA A 139 -0.09 3.10 -3.29
N SER A 140 -0.80 3.91 -4.09
CA SER A 140 -0.41 4.28 -5.46
C SER A 140 0.91 5.07 -5.51
N THR A 141 1.12 5.99 -4.57
CA THR A 141 2.32 6.84 -4.48
C THR A 141 3.23 6.50 -3.31
N ARG A 142 2.87 5.50 -2.49
CA ARG A 142 3.57 5.11 -1.26
C ARG A 142 3.71 6.25 -0.24
N GLN A 143 2.63 7.01 -0.03
CA GLN A 143 2.60 8.15 0.88
C GLN A 143 1.64 7.94 2.05
N CYS A 144 2.07 8.33 3.25
CA CYS A 144 1.22 8.40 4.44
C CYS A 144 1.17 9.87 4.88
N LEU A 145 -0.01 10.48 4.86
CA LEU A 145 -0.19 11.92 5.01
C LEU A 145 -1.22 12.26 6.10
N LYS A 146 -0.97 13.36 6.81
CA LYS A 146 -1.94 14.10 7.62
C LYS A 146 -1.99 15.53 7.11
N ASN A 147 -3.17 16.00 6.73
CA ASN A 147 -3.39 17.34 6.19
C ASN A 147 -2.44 17.67 5.01
N GLY A 148 -2.21 16.69 4.14
CA GLY A 148 -1.30 16.79 2.98
C GLY A 148 0.20 16.65 3.30
N ASN A 149 0.60 16.63 4.58
CA ASN A 149 2.00 16.53 4.98
C ASN A 149 2.37 15.09 5.38
N PRO A 150 3.62 14.64 5.14
CA PRO A 150 4.09 13.33 5.58
C PRO A 150 3.85 13.10 7.07
N THR A 151 3.36 11.91 7.42
CA THR A 151 3.11 11.50 8.79
C THR A 151 3.49 10.05 9.05
N ASP A 152 3.86 9.74 10.29
CA ASP A 152 4.30 8.41 10.68
C ASP A 152 3.12 7.42 10.79
N LYS A 153 3.40 6.19 10.32
CA LYS A 153 2.53 5.02 10.50
C LYS A 153 3.34 3.83 10.97
N GLU A 154 2.66 2.82 11.46
CA GLU A 154 3.19 1.48 11.73
C GLU A 154 2.49 0.50 10.79
N GLY A 155 3.24 -0.29 10.01
CA GLY A 155 2.67 -1.36 9.18
C GLY A 155 2.46 -1.00 7.70
N PHE A 156 1.51 -1.66 7.03
CA PHE A 156 1.54 -1.85 5.58
C PHE A 156 0.69 -0.85 4.78
N PHE A 157 1.07 -0.58 3.53
CA PHE A 157 0.14 0.02 2.56
C PHE A 157 -0.93 -1.00 2.18
N GLN A 158 -2.15 -0.51 1.95
CA GLN A 158 -3.29 -1.38 1.67
C GLN A 158 -3.38 -1.72 0.19
N TYR A 159 -4.06 -2.82 -0.12
CA TYR A 159 -4.36 -3.27 -1.47
C TYR A 159 -5.77 -3.84 -1.49
N THR A 160 -6.40 -3.97 -2.64
CA THR A 160 -7.68 -4.70 -2.77
C THR A 160 -7.44 -5.98 -3.56
N ALA A 161 -7.91 -7.11 -3.05
CA ALA A 161 -7.89 -8.38 -3.77
C ALA A 161 -8.92 -8.35 -4.92
N SER A 162 -8.74 -9.14 -5.98
CA SER A 162 -9.78 -9.32 -7.00
C SER A 162 -11.01 -10.00 -6.35
N GLY A 163 -12.21 -9.58 -6.75
CA GLY A 163 -13.47 -10.02 -6.15
C GLY A 163 -13.87 -9.20 -4.92
N ASP A 164 -14.36 -9.88 -3.87
CA ASP A 164 -14.80 -9.28 -2.62
C ASP A 164 -13.63 -9.10 -1.64
N SER A 165 -12.99 -7.93 -1.69
CA SER A 165 -11.90 -7.61 -0.77
C SER A 165 -12.44 -7.06 0.55
N LYS A 166 -12.04 -7.67 1.67
CA LYS A 166 -12.52 -7.33 3.02
C LYS A 166 -11.51 -6.47 3.76
N HIS A 167 -11.96 -5.32 4.24
CA HIS A 167 -11.13 -4.31 4.90
C HIS A 167 -11.68 -4.01 6.29
N VAL A 168 -10.95 -4.42 7.32
CA VAL A 168 -11.30 -4.11 8.71
C VAL A 168 -10.79 -2.71 9.04
N VAL A 169 -11.71 -1.81 9.33
CA VAL A 169 -11.43 -0.47 9.85
C VAL A 169 -11.68 -0.47 11.34
N LYS A 170 -10.72 0.04 12.10
CA LYS A 170 -10.86 0.22 13.54
C LYS A 170 -10.54 1.67 13.90
N LEU A 171 -11.41 2.25 14.71
CA LEU A 171 -11.33 3.58 15.29
C LEU A 171 -11.34 3.45 16.82
N GLU A 172 -11.22 4.57 17.52
CA GLU A 172 -11.47 4.62 18.95
C GLU A 172 -12.96 4.37 19.25
N ASP A 173 -13.24 3.75 20.40
CA ASP A 173 -14.60 3.40 20.81
C ASP A 173 -15.53 4.63 20.82
N ARG A 174 -16.73 4.47 20.25
CA ARG A 174 -17.77 5.49 20.09
C ARG A 174 -17.33 6.70 19.25
N LYS A 175 -16.28 6.55 18.43
CA LYS A 175 -15.82 7.58 17.49
C LYS A 175 -16.16 7.20 16.07
N SER A 176 -16.31 8.21 15.21
CA SER A 176 -16.67 8.01 13.82
C SER A 176 -15.74 8.74 12.87
N ALA A 177 -15.57 8.18 11.68
CA ALA A 177 -14.87 8.82 10.58
C ALA A 177 -15.60 8.54 9.26
N ARG A 178 -15.59 9.53 8.36
CA ARG A 178 -15.92 9.30 6.96
C ARG A 178 -14.69 8.70 6.29
N LEU A 179 -14.92 7.76 5.40
CA LEU A 179 -13.89 7.09 4.61
C LEU A 179 -14.17 7.31 3.13
N LEU A 180 -13.10 7.39 2.35
CA LEU A 180 -13.09 7.28 0.90
C LEU A 180 -11.95 6.34 0.54
N PHE A 181 -12.29 5.24 -0.12
CA PHE A 181 -11.36 4.28 -0.68
C PHE A 181 -11.33 4.46 -2.19
N GLU A 182 -10.14 4.52 -2.79
CA GLU A 182 -9.96 4.69 -4.22
C GLU A 182 -8.92 3.69 -4.76
N PHE A 183 -9.19 3.12 -5.92
CA PHE A 183 -8.25 2.24 -6.59
C PHE A 183 -8.50 2.15 -8.09
N GLN A 184 -7.44 1.94 -8.86
CA GLN A 184 -7.53 1.61 -10.28
C GLN A 184 -7.57 0.10 -10.43
N GLU A 185 -8.64 -0.42 -11.03
CA GLU A 185 -8.72 -1.85 -11.38
C GLU A 185 -7.62 -2.24 -12.34
N MET A 186 -7.02 -3.40 -12.10
CA MET A 186 -5.91 -3.93 -12.87
C MET A 186 -6.28 -5.28 -13.47
N GLN A 187 -5.63 -5.61 -14.58
CA GLN A 187 -5.60 -6.93 -15.19
C GLN A 187 -4.17 -7.41 -15.38
N GLU A 188 -4.05 -8.70 -15.64
CA GLU A 188 -2.80 -9.27 -16.14
C GLU A 188 -2.32 -8.50 -17.38
N GLY A 189 -1.00 -8.32 -17.45
CA GLY A 189 -0.38 -7.70 -18.60
C GLY A 189 -0.17 -8.66 -19.75
N SER A 190 0.32 -8.12 -20.86
CA SER A 190 0.98 -8.89 -21.91
C SER A 190 2.49 -8.87 -21.73
N GLU A 191 3.18 -9.81 -22.37
CA GLU A 191 4.64 -9.77 -22.49
C GLU A 191 5.09 -8.38 -22.97
N ARG A 192 6.18 -7.88 -22.39
CA ARG A 192 6.83 -6.65 -22.84
C ARG A 192 7.36 -6.86 -24.26
N PRO A 193 7.13 -5.91 -25.20
CA PRO A 193 7.75 -5.93 -26.52
C PRO A 193 9.28 -5.94 -26.47
#